data_AF-A0A2N2YXK6-F1
#
_entry.id   AF-A0A2N2YXK6-F1
#
_cell.length_a   1.000
_cell.length_b   1.000
_cell.length_c   1.000
_cell.angle_alpha   90.00
_cell.angle_beta   90.00
_cell.angle_gamma   90.00
#
_symmetry.space_group_name_H-M   'P 1'
#
loop_
_entity.id
_entity.type
_entity.pdbx_description
1 polymer ?
#
loop_
_entity_poly.entity_id
_entity_poly.type
_entity_poly.pdbx_seq_one_letter_code
_entity_poly.pdbx_strand_id
1 'polypeptide(L)'
;MNLMMVLLGLMGGPELIIVALAIAVLFGGKRIPELMKSIGSGVKELKKVTDKNDITKDIKEISSGFNNLKTGIKDMTSPTSFLKRDKK
;
A
#
# COMPACT_ATOMS: atom_id res chain seq x y z
N MET A 1 0.91 14.78 -46.84
CA MET A 1 1.25 14.87 -45.41
C MET A 1 0.09 14.26 -44.65
N ASN A 2 0.27 13.05 -44.11
CA ASN A 2 -0.85 12.18 -43.75
C ASN A 2 -1.36 12.48 -42.34
N LEU A 3 -2.57 13.04 -42.23
CA LEU A 3 -3.26 13.33 -40.97
C LEU A 3 -3.45 12.07 -40.10
N MET A 4 -3.66 10.91 -40.74
CA MET A 4 -3.70 9.62 -40.06
C MET A 4 -2.36 9.21 -39.42
N MET A 5 -1.23 9.65 -39.97
CA MET A 5 0.09 9.38 -39.40
C MET A 5 0.33 10.23 -38.14
N VAL A 6 -0.24 11.45 -38.10
CA VAL A 6 -0.24 12.28 -36.89
C VAL A 6 -1.15 11.64 -35.84
N LEU A 7 -2.36 11.22 -36.20
CA LEU A 7 -3.28 10.58 -35.25
C LEU A 7 -2.76 9.22 -34.71
N LEU A 8 -2.19 8.37 -35.58
CA LEU A 8 -1.65 7.06 -35.20
C LEU A 8 -0.24 7.14 -34.61
N GLY A 9 0.55 8.16 -34.94
CA GLY A 9 1.89 8.40 -34.40
C GLY A 9 1.89 9.01 -32.98
N LEU A 10 0.73 9.45 -32.48
CA LEU A 10 0.55 9.98 -31.11
C LEU A 10 0.43 8.86 -30.07
N MET A 11 -0.05 7.66 -30.45
CA MET A 11 -0.38 6.59 -29.51
C MET A 11 0.83 5.70 -29.19
N GLY A 12 1.81 6.22 -28.44
CA GLY A 12 2.83 5.34 -27.86
C GLY A 12 3.97 5.98 -27.07
N GLY A 13 4.30 7.25 -27.29
CA GLY A 13 5.48 7.84 -26.65
C GLY A 13 5.64 9.36 -26.81
N PRO A 14 5.36 9.95 -27.99
CA PRO A 14 5.51 11.39 -28.18
C PRO A 14 4.60 12.21 -27.27
N GLU A 15 3.41 11.71 -26.94
CA GLU A 15 2.44 12.40 -26.08
C GLU A 15 2.93 12.54 -24.64
N LEU A 16 3.56 11.50 -24.08
CA LEU A 16 4.20 11.57 -22.76
C LEU A 16 5.34 12.58 -22.72
N ILE A 17 6.11 12.70 -23.81
CA ILE A 17 7.19 13.68 -23.93
C ILE A 17 6.61 15.11 -23.96
N ILE A 18 5.53 15.33 -24.72
CA ILE A 18 4.85 16.64 -24.78
C ILE A 18 4.27 17.03 -23.42
N VAL A 19 3.62 16.10 -22.72
CA VAL A 19 3.09 16.33 -21.37
C VAL A 19 4.23 16.60 -20.37
N ALA A 20 5.31 15.82 -20.43
CA ALA A 20 6.48 16.05 -19.58
C ALA A 20 7.13 17.42 -19.83
N LEU A 21 7.21 17.85 -21.10
CA LEU A 21 7.68 19.19 -21.47
C LEU A 21 6.76 20.29 -20.96
N ALA A 22 5.43 20.14 -21.10
CA ALA A 22 4.46 21.11 -20.59
C ALA A 22 4.59 21.27 -19.08
N ILE A 23 4.67 20.16 -18.34
CA ILE A 23 4.85 20.19 -16.89
C ILE A 23 6.24 20.76 -16.53
N ALA A 24 7.30 20.44 -17.28
CA ALA A 24 8.63 20.99 -17.06
C ALA A 24 8.71 22.51 -17.31
N VAL A 25 7.87 23.08 -18.18
CA VAL A 25 7.76 24.53 -18.37
C VAL A 25 6.98 25.17 -17.23
N LEU A 26 5.87 24.56 -16.82
CA LEU A 26 5.01 25.08 -15.73
C LEU A 26 5.71 25.06 -14.36
N PHE A 27 6.43 23.97 -14.06
CA PHE A 27 7.11 23.79 -12.78
C PHE A 27 8.61 24.11 -12.87
N GLY A 28 9.18 24.19 -14.06
CA GLY A 28 10.64 24.26 -14.25
C GLY A 28 11.29 22.88 -14.16
N GLY A 29 12.26 22.59 -15.03
CA GLY A 29 12.92 21.27 -15.13
C GLY A 29 13.64 20.79 -13.86
N LYS A 30 13.83 21.65 -12.84
CA LYS A 30 14.47 21.30 -11.57
C LYS A 30 13.50 20.93 -10.44
N ARG A 31 12.24 21.41 -10.48
CA ARG A 31 11.28 21.19 -9.38
C ARG A 31 10.80 19.75 -9.30
N ILE A 32 10.50 19.11 -10.43
CA ILE A 32 10.05 17.71 -10.45
C ILE A 32 11.11 16.77 -9.87
N PRO A 33 12.39 16.83 -10.29
CA PRO A 33 13.44 16.01 -9.69
C PRO A 33 13.64 16.27 -8.19
N GLU A 34 13.53 17.53 -7.72
CA GLU A 34 13.62 17.87 -6.30
C GLU A 34 12.46 17.26 -5.50
N LEU A 35 11.23 17.39 -5.99
CA LEU A 35 10.04 16.80 -5.36
C LEU A 35 10.16 15.27 -5.31
N MET A 36 10.56 14.63 -6.40
CA MET A 36 10.79 13.18 -6.43
C MET A 36 11.88 12.74 -5.44
N LYS A 37 12.98 13.49 -5.33
CA LYS A 37 14.05 13.20 -4.35
C LYS A 37 13.56 13.35 -2.91
N SER A 38 12.77 14.38 -2.60
CA SER A 38 12.24 14.61 -1.26
C SER A 38 11.20 13.55 -0.85
N ILE A 39 10.26 13.22 -1.74
CA ILE A 39 9.24 12.18 -1.52
C ILE A 39 9.91 10.80 -1.43
N GLY A 40 10.85 10.51 -2.35
CA GLY A 40 11.58 9.25 -2.37
C GLY A 40 12.41 9.03 -1.11
N SER A 41 13.02 10.08 -0.58
CA SER A 41 13.75 10.04 0.69
C SER A 41 12.81 9.75 1.85
N GLY A 42 11.65 10.43 1.92
CA GLY A 42 10.63 10.18 2.94
C GLY A 42 10.12 8.74 2.93
N VAL A 43 9.72 8.22 1.77
CA VAL A 43 9.26 6.82 1.63
C VAL A 43 10.35 5.82 2.00
N LYS A 44 11.62 6.10 1.67
CA LYS A 44 12.77 5.26 2.03
C LYS A 44 13.03 5.25 3.54
N GLU A 45 12.92 6.40 4.20
CA GLU A 45 13.03 6.51 5.67
C GLU A 45 11.91 5.70 6.35
N LEU A 46 10.67 5.84 5.87
CA LEU A 46 9.51 5.08 6.38
C LEU A 46 9.72 3.57 6.23
N LYS A 47 10.14 3.11 5.05
CA LYS A 47 10.40 1.69 4.81
C LYS A 47 11.52 1.17 5.70
N LYS A 48 12.58 1.95 5.91
CA LYS A 48 13.69 1.61 6.79
C LYS A 48 13.26 1.49 8.26
N VAL A 49 12.37 2.36 8.73
CA VAL A 49 11.78 2.28 10.07
C VAL A 49 10.93 1.02 10.21
N THR A 50 10.09 0.71 9.22
CA THR A 50 9.26 -0.51 9.21
C THR A 50 10.10 -1.80 9.13
N ASP A 51 11.20 -1.79 8.37
CA ASP A 51 12.08 -2.95 8.20
C ASP A 51 13.06 -3.13 9.38
N LYS A 52 13.48 -2.06 10.06
CA LYS A 52 14.51 -2.10 11.13
C LYS A 52 13.96 -2.06 12.55
N ASN A 53 12.87 -1.34 12.79
CA ASN A 53 12.19 -1.47 14.06
C ASN A 53 11.37 -2.74 13.96
N ASP A 54 11.52 -3.63 14.93
CA ASP A 54 10.78 -4.87 15.12
C ASP A 54 9.25 -4.69 15.14
N ILE A 55 8.67 -3.57 14.71
CA ILE A 55 7.23 -3.34 14.46
C ILE A 55 6.61 -4.52 13.71
N THR A 56 7.29 -5.05 12.70
CA THR A 56 6.78 -6.20 11.95
C THR A 56 6.78 -7.48 12.80
N LYS A 57 7.71 -7.60 13.75
CA LYS A 57 7.84 -8.72 14.68
C LYS A 57 6.88 -8.58 15.87
N ASP A 58 6.74 -7.39 16.43
CA ASP A 58 5.79 -7.00 17.48
C ASP A 58 4.34 -7.14 16.99
N ILE A 59 4.03 -6.70 15.77
CA ILE A 59 2.72 -6.91 15.14
C ILE A 59 2.46 -8.41 14.93
N LYS A 60 3.48 -9.18 14.54
CA LYS A 60 3.35 -10.63 14.36
C LYS A 60 3.14 -11.35 15.70
N GLU A 61 3.78 -10.89 16.77
CA GLU A 61 3.63 -11.43 18.12
C GLU A 61 2.24 -11.10 18.71
N ILE A 62 1.78 -9.85 18.59
CA ILE A 62 0.42 -9.42 18.98
C ILE A 62 -0.65 -10.21 18.19
N SER A 63 -0.45 -10.39 16.89
CA SER A 63 -1.34 -11.18 16.03
C SER A 63 -1.39 -12.65 16.45
N SER A 64 -0.24 -13.22 16.82
CA SER A 64 -0.14 -14.60 17.32
C SER A 64 -0.83 -14.75 18.69
N GLY A 65 -0.66 -13.78 19.60
CA GLY A 65 -1.35 -13.75 20.89
C GLY A 65 -2.87 -13.63 20.77
N PHE A 66 -3.35 -12.75 19.87
CA PHE A 66 -4.78 -12.57 19.61
C PHE A 66 -5.44 -13.80 19.01
N ASN A 67 -4.76 -14.55 18.13
CA ASN A 67 -5.28 -15.79 17.57
C ASN A 67 -5.48 -16.89 18.63
N ASN A 68 -4.57 -17.01 19.60
CA ASN A 68 -4.73 -17.93 20.71
C ASN A 68 -5.87 -17.51 21.65
N LEU A 69 -5.98 -16.21 21.90
CA LEU A 69 -7.07 -15.65 22.69
C LEU A 69 -8.44 -15.87 22.02
N LYS A 70 -8.52 -15.72 20.69
CA LYS A 70 -9.73 -15.96 19.91
C LYS A 70 -10.18 -17.41 19.98
N THR A 71 -9.26 -18.36 20.02
CA THR A 71 -9.56 -19.78 20.21
C THR A 71 -10.14 -20.02 21.62
N GLY A 72 -9.48 -19.53 22.68
CA GLY A 72 -9.99 -19.69 24.05
C GLY A 72 -11.34 -18.99 24.31
N ILE A 73 -11.57 -17.83 23.69
CA ILE A 73 -12.87 -17.13 23.77
C ILE A 73 -13.96 -17.89 22.99
N LYS A 74 -13.63 -18.53 21.87
CA LYS A 74 -14.57 -19.33 21.07
C LYS A 74 -15.07 -20.55 21.84
N ASP A 75 -14.20 -21.15 22.65
CA ASP A 75 -14.51 -22.33 23.45
C ASP A 75 -15.37 -21.99 24.68
N MET A 76 -15.26 -20.76 25.19
CA MET A 76 -16.12 -20.24 26.27
C MET A 76 -17.47 -19.70 25.78
N THR A 77 -17.57 -19.29 24.50
CA THR A 77 -18.81 -18.72 23.94
C THR A 77 -19.77 -19.74 23.34
N SER A 78 -19.42 -21.04 23.32
CA SER A 78 -20.35 -22.12 22.92
C SER A 78 -20.71 -23.10 24.06
N PRO A 79 -21.35 -22.65 25.16
CA PRO A 79 -21.92 -23.52 26.18
C PRO A 79 -23.37 -23.94 25.83
N THR A 80 -23.65 -24.45 24.63
CA THR A 80 -24.98 -25.02 24.32
C THR A 80 -25.14 -26.49 24.74
N SER A 81 -24.08 -27.10 25.28
CA SER A 81 -24.10 -28.48 25.80
C SER A 81 -24.49 -28.61 27.28
N PHE A 82 -24.59 -27.50 28.02
CA PHE A 82 -24.97 -27.52 29.45
C PHE A 82 -26.50 -27.53 29.69
N LEU A 83 -27.32 -27.15 28.69
CA LEU A 83 -28.77 -27.06 28.82
C LEU A 83 -29.53 -28.37 28.60
N LYS A 84 -28.84 -29.46 28.23
CA LYS A 84 -29.50 -30.74 27.89
C LYS A 84 -29.28 -31.87 28.90
N ARG A 85 -28.67 -31.58 30.04
CA ARG A 85 -28.41 -32.57 31.10
C ARG A 85 -29.46 -32.58 32.22
N ASP A 86 -30.37 -31.59 32.26
CA ASP A 86 -31.37 -31.45 33.34
C ASP A 86 -32.81 -31.86 32.94
N LYS A 87 -32.98 -32.52 31.79
CA LYS A 87 -34.28 -33.13 31.42
C LYS A 87 -34.10 -34.52 30.81
N LYS A 88 -33.74 -35.51 31.64
CA LYS A 88 -34.23 -36.88 31.46
C LYS A 88 -34.12 -37.69 32.74
#